data_AF-A0A239CJP7-F1
#
_entry.id   AF-A0A239CJP7-F1
#
_cell.length_a   1.000
_cell.length_b   1.000
_cell.length_c   1.000
_cell.angle_alpha   90.00
_cell.angle_beta   90.00
_cell.angle_gamma   90.00
#
_symmetry.space_group_name_H-M   'P 1'
#
loop_
_entity.id
_entity.type
_entity.pdbx_description
1 polymer ?
#
loop_
_entity_poly.entity_id
_entity_poly.type
_entity_poly.pdbx_seq_one_letter_code
_entity_poly.pdbx_strand_id
1 'polypeptide(L)'
;MMLRFSDLSTSTSAGNSSSVNGDMRMDFNQTAYKKATIVVSGNLMQSKVYRYGVLTRNEQLAAYTYTGSIDGNVSTFSSNFSFTGNVAKLGNGTYVIKTVTPFQVTVPALNPSTGVMTVTATDNTSVRLTAIDATSVKLDVDRNGDGVYDETINTTWTDINSRS
;
A
#
# COMPACT_ATOMS: atom_id res chain seq x y z
N MET A 1 16.45 8.88 -9.15
CA MET A 1 16.78 10.12 -8.39
C MET A 1 16.41 9.93 -6.93
N MET A 2 17.22 10.40 -5.96
CA MET A 2 16.89 10.33 -4.52
C MET A 2 16.51 11.72 -3.99
N LEU A 3 15.33 11.82 -3.39
CA LEU A 3 14.79 12.97 -2.69
C LEU A 3 14.88 12.72 -1.19
N ARG A 4 15.16 13.78 -0.43
CA ARG A 4 15.10 13.79 1.03
C ARG A 4 14.24 14.98 1.46
N PHE A 5 13.34 14.74 2.40
CA PHE A 5 12.44 15.71 2.97
C PHE A 5 12.79 15.90 4.44
N SER A 6 13.10 17.14 4.79
CA SER A 6 13.26 17.56 6.18
C SER A 6 12.28 18.70 6.40
N ASP A 7 11.26 18.43 7.21
CA ASP A 7 10.16 19.32 7.58
C ASP A 7 9.49 20.01 6.40
N LEU A 8 9.31 19.28 5.28
CA LEU A 8 8.50 19.78 4.18
C LEU A 8 7.05 19.89 4.68
N SER A 9 6.54 21.10 4.78
CA SER A 9 5.22 21.36 5.36
C SER A 9 4.35 22.22 4.46
N THR A 10 3.04 21.99 4.54
CA THR A 10 2.01 22.87 4.02
C THR A 10 1.12 23.30 5.18
N SER A 11 0.64 24.54 5.13
CA SER A 11 -0.26 25.10 6.13
C SER A 11 -1.32 25.95 5.47
N THR A 12 -2.54 25.91 5.99
CA THR A 12 -3.62 26.81 5.57
C THR A 12 -3.81 27.93 6.60
N SER A 13 -4.38 29.05 6.16
CA SER A 13 -4.76 30.17 7.05
C SER A 13 -5.77 29.76 8.13
N ALA A 14 -6.49 28.65 7.94
CA ALA A 14 -7.41 28.06 8.90
C ALA A 14 -6.71 27.25 10.01
N GLY A 15 -5.37 27.24 10.08
CA GLY A 15 -4.61 26.56 11.15
C GLY A 15 -4.47 25.04 10.98
N ASN A 16 -4.80 24.50 9.80
CA ASN A 16 -4.49 23.13 9.44
C ASN A 16 -3.09 23.07 8.83
N SER A 17 -2.29 22.08 9.22
CA SER A 17 -0.98 21.86 8.61
C SER A 17 -0.72 20.38 8.39
N SER A 18 0.18 20.09 7.46
CA SER A 18 0.69 18.76 7.23
C SER A 18 2.19 18.85 7.00
N SER A 19 2.95 17.92 7.57
CA SER A 19 4.38 17.81 7.33
C SER A 19 4.76 16.40 6.90
N VAL A 20 5.81 16.33 6.09
CA VAL A 20 6.41 15.09 5.62
C VAL A 20 7.92 15.14 5.87
N ASN A 21 8.43 14.07 6.47
CA ASN A 21 9.83 13.83 6.74
C ASN A 21 10.24 12.48 6.15
N GLY A 22 11.46 12.36 5.63
CA GLY A 22 11.98 11.07 5.19
C GLY A 22 12.74 11.10 3.88
N ASP A 23 12.95 9.93 3.29
CA ASP A 23 13.60 9.75 2.01
C ASP A 23 12.66 9.10 1.01
N MET A 24 12.86 9.40 -0.27
CA MET A 24 12.21 8.72 -1.39
C MET A 24 13.17 8.66 -2.56
N ARG A 25 13.30 7.48 -3.16
CA ARG A 25 13.95 7.28 -4.44
C ARG A 25 12.90 6.87 -5.46
N MET A 26 12.91 7.55 -6.60
CA MET A 26 12.09 7.20 -7.75
C MET A 26 12.99 6.96 -8.96
N ASP A 27 12.83 5.80 -9.58
CA ASP A 27 13.45 5.44 -10.84
C ASP A 27 12.35 5.09 -11.84
N PHE A 28 12.33 5.79 -12.97
CA PHE A 28 11.37 5.60 -14.04
C PHE A 28 12.13 5.38 -15.34
N ASN A 29 11.72 4.38 -16.10
CA ASN A 29 12.31 4.07 -17.40
C ASN A 29 11.22 3.70 -18.38
N GLN A 30 11.14 4.43 -19.50
CA GLN A 30 10.21 4.16 -20.60
C GLN A 30 11.00 3.94 -21.88
N THR A 31 10.80 2.80 -22.51
CA THR A 31 11.54 2.41 -23.73
C THR A 31 10.68 2.48 -24.99
N ALA A 32 9.36 2.48 -24.85
CA ALA A 32 8.42 2.65 -25.96
C ALA A 32 7.05 3.14 -25.46
N TYR A 33 6.15 3.44 -26.40
CA TYR A 33 4.74 3.62 -26.09
C TYR A 33 4.20 2.36 -25.40
N LYS A 34 3.53 2.54 -24.25
CA LYS A 34 3.03 1.43 -23.41
C LYS A 34 4.10 0.42 -22.97
N LYS A 35 5.35 0.84 -22.84
CA LYS A 35 6.42 0.01 -22.28
C LYS A 35 7.28 0.80 -21.31
N ALA A 36 7.02 0.63 -20.03
CA ALA A 36 7.67 1.40 -18.97
C ALA A 36 7.82 0.59 -17.68
N THR A 37 8.74 1.02 -16.83
CA THR A 37 8.97 0.52 -15.47
C THR A 37 9.09 1.69 -14.51
N ILE A 38 8.65 1.48 -13.27
CA ILE A 38 8.77 2.41 -12.17
C ILE A 38 9.21 1.64 -10.92
N VAL A 39 10.15 2.20 -10.17
CA VAL A 39 10.50 1.77 -8.83
C VAL A 39 10.45 2.98 -7.92
N VAL A 40 9.70 2.87 -6.83
CA VAL A 40 9.66 3.86 -5.74
C VAL A 40 10.11 3.17 -4.48
N SER A 41 11.12 3.70 -3.79
CA SER A 41 11.66 3.07 -2.58
C SER A 41 12.16 4.09 -1.57
N GLY A 42 12.30 3.69 -0.31
CA GLY A 42 12.90 4.51 0.74
C GLY A 42 12.97 3.78 2.07
N ASN A 43 13.74 4.32 3.01
CA ASN A 43 13.89 3.74 4.33
C ASN A 43 12.77 4.20 5.26
N LEU A 44 12.36 5.47 5.17
CA LEU A 44 11.41 6.07 6.06
C LEU A 44 10.65 7.21 5.37
N MET A 45 9.34 7.24 5.54
CA MET A 45 8.51 8.41 5.28
C MET A 45 7.53 8.58 6.44
N GLN A 46 7.56 9.73 7.10
CA GLN A 46 6.65 10.08 8.18
C GLN A 46 5.77 11.24 7.73
N SER A 47 4.46 11.12 7.93
CA SER A 47 3.50 12.19 7.72
C SER A 47 2.81 12.54 9.03
N LYS A 48 2.74 13.84 9.33
CA LYS A 48 1.95 14.37 10.43
C LYS A 48 0.91 15.34 9.90
N VAL A 49 -0.33 15.24 10.40
CA VAL A 49 -1.41 16.18 10.09
C VAL A 49 -1.89 16.80 11.39
N TYR A 50 -1.93 18.12 11.39
CA TYR A 50 -2.46 18.92 12.50
C TYR A 50 -3.74 19.63 12.07
N ARG A 51 -4.73 19.67 12.96
CA ARG A 51 -5.94 20.49 12.83
C ARG A 51 -5.98 21.47 13.98
N TYR A 52 -5.98 22.76 13.66
CA TYR A 52 -5.93 23.84 14.66
C TYR A 52 -4.81 23.65 15.70
N GLY A 53 -3.62 23.23 15.25
CA GLY A 53 -2.47 22.95 16.11
C GLY A 53 -2.48 21.61 16.86
N VAL A 54 -3.56 20.83 16.79
CA VAL A 54 -3.66 19.50 17.42
C VAL A 54 -3.27 18.41 16.42
N LEU A 55 -2.36 17.52 16.81
CA LEU A 55 -1.97 16.36 15.99
C LEU A 55 -3.14 15.39 15.86
N THR A 56 -3.64 15.19 14.63
CA THR A 56 -4.77 14.29 14.35
C THR A 56 -4.37 13.01 13.63
N ARG A 57 -3.21 13.02 12.96
CA ARG A 57 -2.69 11.87 12.21
C ARG A 57 -1.18 11.87 12.29
N ASN A 58 -0.62 10.72 12.61
CA ASN A 58 0.82 10.49 12.62
C ASN A 58 1.03 9.10 12.04
N GLU A 59 1.63 9.06 10.85
CA GLU A 59 1.81 7.84 10.09
C GLU A 59 3.24 7.72 9.60
N GLN A 60 3.66 6.47 9.44
CA GLN A 60 4.99 6.14 9.01
C GLN A 60 4.95 4.98 8.02
N LEU A 61 5.63 5.15 6.90
CA LEU A 61 6.06 4.07 6.02
C LEU A 61 7.53 3.80 6.29
N ALA A 62 7.92 2.54 6.45
CA ALA A 62 9.30 2.12 6.65
C ALA A 62 9.68 1.00 5.67
N ALA A 63 10.97 0.97 5.28
CA ALA A 63 11.55 0.01 4.36
C ALA A 63 10.65 -0.25 3.12
N TYR A 64 10.15 0.83 2.54
CA TYR A 64 9.09 0.74 1.55
C TYR A 64 9.69 0.58 0.14
N THR A 65 9.05 -0.25 -0.67
CA THR A 65 9.36 -0.44 -2.08
C THR A 65 8.08 -0.76 -2.85
N TYR A 66 7.85 0.01 -3.90
CA TYR A 66 6.86 -0.24 -4.92
C TYR A 66 7.58 -0.47 -6.25
N THR A 67 7.19 -1.51 -6.97
CA THR A 67 7.62 -1.74 -8.35
C THR A 67 6.40 -1.82 -9.24
N GLY A 68 6.45 -1.16 -10.40
CA GLY A 68 5.41 -1.23 -11.41
C GLY A 68 6.01 -1.36 -12.80
N SER A 69 5.30 -2.02 -13.71
CA SER A 69 5.65 -2.06 -15.12
C SER A 69 4.39 -2.08 -15.98
N ILE A 70 4.52 -1.54 -17.20
CA ILE A 70 3.52 -1.63 -18.26
C ILE A 70 4.21 -2.30 -19.45
N ASP A 71 3.58 -3.30 -20.04
CA ASP A 71 3.93 -3.88 -21.34
C ASP A 71 2.66 -4.08 -22.16
N GLY A 72 2.46 -3.23 -23.16
CA GLY A 72 1.23 -3.17 -23.95
C GLY A 72 0.03 -2.78 -23.06
N ASN A 73 -0.94 -3.68 -22.94
CA ASN A 73 -2.15 -3.46 -22.13
C ASN A 73 -2.05 -4.08 -20.73
N VAL A 74 -0.91 -4.70 -20.38
CA VAL A 74 -0.71 -5.36 -19.09
C VAL A 74 0.09 -4.45 -18.18
N SER A 75 -0.45 -4.19 -17.00
CA SER A 75 0.24 -3.54 -15.89
C SER A 75 0.56 -4.57 -14.82
N THR A 76 1.81 -4.65 -14.37
CA THR A 76 2.24 -5.52 -13.26
C THR A 76 2.76 -4.66 -12.12
N PHE A 77 2.40 -4.95 -10.87
CA PHE A 77 2.89 -4.20 -9.73
C PHE A 77 3.07 -5.01 -8.45
N SER A 78 3.91 -4.50 -7.55
CA SER A 78 4.18 -5.07 -6.23
C SER A 78 4.49 -3.97 -5.24
N SER A 79 4.05 -4.14 -4.00
CA SER A 79 4.29 -3.26 -2.87
C SER A 79 4.79 -4.06 -1.67
N ASN A 80 5.85 -3.58 -1.04
CA ASN A 80 6.39 -4.13 0.21
C ASN A 80 6.74 -2.96 1.12
N PHE A 81 6.20 -2.91 2.34
CA PHE A 81 6.48 -1.84 3.30
C PHE A 81 5.94 -2.20 4.69
N SER A 82 6.47 -1.54 5.72
CA SER A 82 5.84 -1.49 7.04
C SER A 82 5.11 -0.17 7.19
N PHE A 83 3.84 -0.20 7.55
CA PHE A 83 3.03 0.97 7.87
C PHE A 83 2.74 1.02 9.36
N THR A 84 3.06 2.14 10.02
CA THR A 84 2.67 2.41 11.40
C THR A 84 1.72 3.60 11.41
N GLY A 85 0.54 3.43 11.99
CA GLY A 85 -0.46 4.47 11.99
C GLY A 85 -1.81 3.98 12.51
N ASN A 86 -2.81 4.87 12.46
CA ASN A 86 -4.19 4.50 12.73
C ASN A 86 -4.85 4.04 11.42
N VAL A 87 -5.27 2.78 11.35
CA VAL A 87 -6.07 2.25 10.26
C VAL A 87 -7.52 2.19 10.71
N ALA A 88 -8.44 2.69 9.88
CA ALA A 88 -9.87 2.62 10.19
C ALA A 88 -10.28 1.18 10.50
N LYS A 89 -11.06 1.00 11.57
CA LYS A 89 -11.54 -0.31 12.08
C LYS A 89 -10.49 -1.25 12.67
N LEU A 90 -9.19 -1.06 12.41
CA LEU A 90 -8.11 -1.85 13.02
C LEU A 90 -7.40 -1.11 14.17
N GLY A 91 -7.54 0.21 14.22
CA GLY A 91 -6.93 1.04 15.25
C GLY A 91 -5.47 1.39 14.97
N ASN A 92 -4.76 1.83 16.01
CA ASN A 92 -3.35 2.18 15.91
C ASN A 92 -2.49 0.92 16.00
N GLY A 93 -1.57 0.74 15.05
CA GLY A 93 -0.68 -0.40 15.04
C GLY A 93 0.36 -0.32 13.93
N THR A 94 1.18 -1.36 13.84
CA THR A 94 2.10 -1.56 12.72
C THR A 94 1.64 -2.75 11.89
N TYR A 95 1.66 -2.57 10.57
CA TYR A 95 1.22 -3.55 9.59
C TYR A 95 2.33 -3.73 8.57
N VAL A 96 2.75 -4.97 8.35
CA VAL A 96 3.73 -5.33 7.34
C VAL A 96 2.97 -5.81 6.11
N ILE A 97 3.12 -5.07 5.02
CA ILE A 97 2.52 -5.37 3.72
C ILE A 97 3.60 -6.00 2.86
N LYS A 98 3.30 -7.18 2.30
CA LYS A 98 4.21 -7.88 1.40
C LYS A 98 3.47 -8.43 0.19
N THR A 99 3.97 -8.16 -1.01
CA THR A 99 3.50 -8.81 -2.22
C THR A 99 4.24 -10.14 -2.36
N VAL A 100 3.49 -11.24 -2.38
CA VAL A 100 4.02 -12.60 -2.57
C VAL A 100 4.11 -12.93 -4.05
N THR A 101 3.05 -12.60 -4.80
CA THR A 101 2.99 -12.72 -6.25
C THR A 101 2.56 -11.37 -6.82
N PRO A 102 3.29 -10.78 -7.79
CA PRO A 102 2.92 -9.50 -8.38
C PRO A 102 1.48 -9.49 -8.90
N PHE A 103 0.79 -8.37 -8.71
CA PHE A 103 -0.55 -8.18 -9.27
C PHE A 103 -0.46 -7.83 -10.74
N GLN A 104 -1.38 -8.36 -11.55
CA GLN A 104 -1.49 -8.02 -12.96
C GLN A 104 -2.89 -7.53 -13.31
N VAL A 105 -2.96 -6.39 -14.00
CA VAL A 105 -4.18 -5.81 -14.56
C VAL A 105 -4.04 -5.75 -16.07
N THR A 106 -5.04 -6.22 -16.81
CA THR A 106 -5.08 -6.11 -18.27
C THR A 106 -6.21 -5.19 -18.69
N VAL A 107 -5.90 -4.07 -19.34
CA VAL A 107 -6.88 -3.10 -19.86
C VAL A 107 -7.84 -3.82 -20.84
N PRO A 108 -9.18 -3.61 -20.74
CA PRO A 108 -9.88 -2.54 -20.01
C PRO A 108 -10.29 -2.87 -18.58
N ALA A 109 -9.85 -3.99 -17.99
CA ALA A 109 -10.17 -4.28 -16.60
C ALA A 109 -9.57 -3.22 -15.65
N LEU A 110 -10.27 -2.95 -14.55
CA LEU A 110 -9.84 -1.98 -13.53
C LEU A 110 -9.16 -2.64 -12.32
N ASN A 111 -9.38 -3.93 -12.10
CA ASN A 111 -8.83 -4.67 -10.97
C ASN A 111 -7.90 -5.79 -11.43
N PRO A 112 -6.98 -6.25 -10.55
CA PRO A 112 -6.08 -7.34 -10.88
C PRO A 112 -6.80 -8.65 -11.15
N SER A 113 -6.37 -9.39 -12.18
CA SER A 113 -6.81 -10.76 -12.43
C SER A 113 -5.95 -11.81 -11.75
N THR A 114 -4.73 -11.44 -11.36
CA THR A 114 -3.80 -12.31 -10.62
C THR A 114 -3.02 -11.47 -9.62
N GLY A 115 -2.43 -12.13 -8.62
CA GLY A 115 -1.59 -11.51 -7.60
C GLY A 115 -1.94 -11.96 -6.19
N VAL A 116 -0.96 -11.87 -5.29
CA VAL A 116 -1.09 -12.28 -3.89
C VAL A 116 -0.36 -11.28 -3.01
N MET A 117 -1.03 -10.81 -1.96
CA MET A 117 -0.46 -9.97 -0.91
C MET A 117 -0.78 -10.53 0.46
N THR A 118 0.13 -10.31 1.41
CA THR A 118 -0.12 -10.52 2.83
C THR A 118 -0.02 -9.20 3.57
N VAL A 119 -0.91 -9.01 4.54
CA VAL A 119 -0.84 -7.94 5.54
C VAL A 119 -0.75 -8.61 6.90
N THR A 120 0.31 -8.35 7.65
CA THR A 120 0.55 -8.93 8.98
C THR A 120 0.62 -7.83 10.01
N ALA A 121 -0.18 -7.91 11.07
CA ALA A 121 -0.14 -7.00 12.21
C ALA A 121 0.93 -7.42 13.23
N THR A 122 1.18 -6.59 14.23
CA THR A 122 2.22 -6.82 15.27
C THR A 122 1.97 -8.02 16.16
N ASP A 123 0.72 -8.43 16.33
CA ASP A 123 0.32 -9.61 17.09
C ASP A 123 0.35 -10.90 16.25
N ASN A 124 0.97 -10.84 15.07
CA ASN A 124 1.06 -11.89 14.05
C ASN A 124 -0.26 -12.29 13.40
N THR A 125 -1.38 -11.63 13.72
CA THR A 125 -2.59 -11.78 12.92
C THR A 125 -2.31 -11.33 11.49
N SER A 126 -2.85 -12.06 10.52
CA SER A 126 -2.57 -11.79 9.12
C SER A 126 -3.75 -12.04 8.21
N VAL A 127 -3.76 -11.32 7.09
CA VAL A 127 -4.69 -11.55 5.99
C VAL A 127 -3.89 -11.75 4.72
N ARG A 128 -4.16 -12.84 4.01
CA ARG A 128 -3.68 -13.07 2.65
C ARG A 128 -4.78 -12.76 1.66
N LEU A 129 -4.55 -11.73 0.84
CA LEU A 129 -5.38 -11.40 -0.30
C LEU A 129 -4.86 -12.15 -1.54
N THR A 130 -5.74 -12.86 -2.23
CA THR A 130 -5.46 -13.52 -3.51
C THR A 130 -6.45 -13.05 -4.56
N ALA A 131 -5.96 -12.43 -5.63
CA ALA A 131 -6.77 -12.11 -6.79
C ALA A 131 -7.17 -13.41 -7.51
N ILE A 132 -8.47 -13.61 -7.73
CA ILE A 132 -8.98 -14.75 -8.49
C ILE A 132 -9.14 -14.35 -9.95
N ASP A 133 -9.79 -13.21 -10.17
CA ASP A 133 -10.00 -12.59 -11.48
C ASP A 133 -10.27 -11.08 -11.31
N ALA A 134 -10.60 -10.38 -12.39
CA ALA A 134 -10.83 -8.93 -12.39
C ALA A 134 -12.09 -8.47 -11.62
N THR A 135 -12.88 -9.40 -11.11
CA THR A 135 -14.11 -9.17 -10.32
C THR A 135 -13.99 -9.74 -8.91
N SER A 136 -13.37 -10.92 -8.77
CA SER A 136 -13.39 -11.74 -7.56
C SER A 136 -12.04 -11.78 -6.87
N VAL A 137 -12.08 -11.81 -5.53
CA VAL A 137 -10.91 -11.83 -4.66
C VAL A 137 -11.18 -12.68 -3.43
N LYS A 138 -10.15 -13.38 -2.97
CA LYS A 138 -10.18 -14.21 -1.77
C LYS A 138 -9.36 -13.56 -0.67
N LEU A 139 -9.89 -13.54 0.54
CA LEU A 139 -9.18 -13.16 1.75
C LEU A 139 -9.10 -14.40 2.66
N ASP A 140 -7.88 -14.82 2.97
CA ASP A 140 -7.63 -15.86 3.96
C ASP A 140 -7.10 -15.20 5.23
N VAL A 141 -7.79 -15.38 6.35
CA VAL A 141 -7.53 -14.72 7.63
C VAL A 141 -6.92 -15.72 8.61
N ASP A 142 -5.78 -15.35 9.17
CA ASP A 142 -5.12 -16.03 10.29
C ASP A 142 -5.19 -15.09 11.50
N ARG A 143 -6.01 -15.44 12.49
CA ARG A 143 -6.30 -14.64 13.68
C ARG A 143 -5.41 -14.97 14.86
N ASN A 144 -4.66 -16.07 14.82
CA ASN A 144 -3.86 -16.52 15.95
C ASN A 144 -2.34 -16.53 15.64
N GLY A 145 -1.98 -16.27 14.37
CA GLY A 145 -0.60 -16.19 13.90
C GLY A 145 0.10 -17.55 13.81
N ASP A 146 -0.64 -18.66 13.75
CA ASP A 146 -0.06 -20.01 13.67
C ASP A 146 0.27 -20.46 12.23
N GLY A 147 -0.07 -19.63 11.23
CA GLY A 147 0.15 -19.90 9.82
C GLY A 147 -0.94 -20.75 9.16
N VAL A 148 -1.99 -21.12 9.88
CA VAL A 148 -3.21 -21.77 9.37
C VAL A 148 -4.31 -20.71 9.26
N TYR A 149 -5.09 -20.79 8.18
CA TYR A 149 -6.21 -19.86 7.99
C TYR A 149 -7.42 -20.31 8.81
N ASP A 150 -7.88 -19.43 9.70
CA ASP A 150 -9.09 -19.62 10.49
C ASP A 150 -10.36 -19.36 9.67
N GLU A 151 -10.28 -18.49 8.66
CA GLU A 151 -11.41 -18.11 7.83
C GLU A 151 -10.99 -17.80 6.41
N THR A 152 -11.83 -18.21 5.46
CA THR A 152 -11.76 -17.81 4.07
C THR A 152 -12.99 -17.00 3.70
N ILE A 153 -12.77 -15.80 3.18
CA ILE A 153 -13.81 -14.90 2.69
C ILE A 153 -13.64 -14.74 1.19
N ASN A 154 -14.64 -15.18 0.42
CA ASN A 154 -14.72 -14.85 -1.01
C ASN A 154 -15.56 -13.58 -1.16
N THR A 155 -15.02 -12.57 -1.84
CA THR A 155 -15.67 -11.26 -2.00
C THR A 155 -15.33 -10.69 -3.38
N THR A 156 -15.86 -9.51 -3.70
CA THR A 156 -15.50 -8.79 -4.92
C THR A 156 -14.51 -7.66 -4.67
N TRP A 157 -13.80 -7.24 -5.70
CA TRP A 157 -12.99 -6.02 -5.67
C TRP A 157 -13.83 -4.78 -5.37
N THR A 158 -15.06 -4.71 -5.90
CA THR A 158 -15.99 -3.63 -5.61
C THR A 158 -16.28 -3.51 -4.12
N ASP A 159 -16.52 -4.64 -3.45
CA ASP A 159 -16.78 -4.67 -2.02
C ASP A 159 -15.56 -4.22 -1.21
N ILE A 160 -14.35 -4.65 -1.59
CA ILE A 160 -13.11 -4.17 -0.95
C ILE A 160 -12.95 -2.65 -1.12
N ASN A 161 -13.11 -2.14 -2.34
CA ASN A 161 -12.91 -0.72 -2.65
C ASN A 161 -13.98 0.18 -2.02
N SER A 162 -15.16 -0.35 -1.71
CA SER A 162 -16.21 0.41 -1.00
C SER A 162 -15.93 0.59 0.49
N ARG A 163 -14.96 -0.15 1.05
CA ARG A 163 -14.65 -0.19 2.48
C ARG A 163 -13.43 0.64 2.88
N SER A 164 -12.73 1.24 1.91
CA SER A 164 -11.57 2.12 2.11
C SER A 164 -11.98 3.56 2.44
#